data_AF-A0A8T4JR63-F1
#
_entry.id   AF-A0A8T4JR63-F1
#
_cell.length_a   1.000
_cell.length_b   1.000
_cell.length_c   1.000
_cell.angle_alpha   90.00
_cell.angle_beta   90.00
_cell.angle_gamma   90.00
#
_symmetry.space_group_name_H-M   'P 1'
#
loop_
_entity.id
_entity.type
_entity.pdbx_description
1 polymer ?
#
loop_
_entity_poly.entity_id
_entity_poly.type
_entity_poly.pdbx_seq_one_letter_code
_entity_poly.pdbx_strand_id
1 'polypeptide(L)' 'MATFVYTGEEYINADHIISIDASPGTATIWIRLDTGDKYARSAKYLKDILKTLGCRKAEQNE' A
#
# COMPACT_ATOMS: atom_id res chain seq x y z
N MET A 1 15.59 -3.88 -7.21
CA MET A 1 14.63 -3.47 -8.26
C MET A 1 13.51 -2.75 -7.55
N ALA A 2 13.18 -1.52 -7.96
CA ALA A 2 12.07 -0.78 -7.36
C ALA A 2 10.76 -1.49 -7.70
N THR A 3 9.88 -1.62 -6.71
CA THR A 3 8.58 -2.28 -6.86
C THR A 3 7.51 -1.22 -7.04
N PHE A 4 6.71 -1.31 -8.10
CA PHE A 4 5.65 -0.35 -8.38
C PHE A 4 4.29 -1.02 -8.34
N VAL A 5 3.32 -0.36 -7.70
CA VAL A 5 1.93 -0.81 -7.61
C VAL A 5 1.01 0.15 -8.34
N TYR A 6 0.14 -0.39 -9.19
CA TYR A 6 -0.85 0.42 -9.89
C TYR A 6 -2.06 0.66 -8.99
N THR A 7 -2.37 1.93 -8.73
CA THR A 7 -3.48 2.32 -7.84
C THR A 7 -4.68 2.89 -8.59
N GLY A 8 -4.79 2.60 -9.90
CA GLY A 8 -5.92 3.02 -10.75
C GLY A 8 -5.76 4.38 -11.42
N GLU A 9 -4.90 5.24 -10.91
CA GLU A 9 -4.56 6.53 -11.51
C GLU A 9 -3.10 6.53 -11.95
N GLU A 10 -2.21 6.19 -11.02
CA GLU A 10 -0.77 6.17 -11.23
C GLU A 10 -0.11 4.96 -10.54
N TYR A 11 1.12 4.69 -10.96
CA TYR A 11 2.01 3.73 -10.33
C TYR A 11 2.72 4.38 -9.15
N ILE A 12 2.53 3.82 -7.96
CA ILE A 12 3.21 4.27 -6.74
C ILE A 12 4.39 3.35 -6.48
N ASN A 13 5.54 3.91 -6.12
CA ASN A 13 6.70 3.11 -5.74
C ASN A 13 6.47 2.51 -4.34
N ALA A 14 6.20 1.20 -4.31
CA ALA A 14 5.97 0.44 -3.10
C ALA A 14 7.21 0.37 -2.20
N ASP A 15 8.41 0.48 -2.77
CA ASP A 15 9.67 0.49 -2.02
C ASP A 15 9.81 1.71 -1.10
N HIS A 16 9.17 2.83 -1.47
CA HIS A 16 9.14 4.04 -0.65
C HIS A 16 7.93 4.10 0.30
N ILE A 17 7.02 3.13 0.30
CA ILE A 17 5.85 3.17 1.19
C ILE A 17 6.31 2.86 2.61
N ILE A 18 6.22 3.86 3.48
CA ILE A 18 6.55 3.73 4.90
C ILE A 18 5.32 3.39 5.75
N SER A 19 4.13 3.80 5.33
CA SER A 19 2.91 3.58 6.10
C SER A 19 1.66 3.66 5.23
N ILE A 20 0.68 2.82 5.55
CA ILE A 20 -0.64 2.82 4.92
C ILE A 20 -1.68 2.94 6.03
N ASP A 21 -2.38 4.07 6.08
CA ASP A 21 -3.51 4.25 6.97
C ASP A 21 -4.79 3.81 6.25
N ALA A 22 -5.36 2.71 6.74
CA ALA A 22 -6.64 2.19 6.28
C ALA A 22 -7.62 2.24 7.44
N SER A 23 -8.33 3.35 7.58
CA SER A 23 -9.33 3.49 8.63
C SER A 23 -10.53 2.56 8.36
N PRO A 24 -10.96 1.73 9.33
CA PRO A 24 -12.10 0.85 9.15
C PRO A 24 -13.38 1.68 8.96
N GLY A 25 -14.12 1.41 7.88
CA GLY A 25 -15.34 2.15 7.53
C GLY A 25 -15.17 3.24 6.46
N THR A 26 -13.94 3.52 6.02
CA THR A 26 -13.68 4.38 4.84
C THR A 26 -13.25 3.55 3.63
N ALA A 27 -13.80 3.89 2.47
CA ALA A 27 -13.40 3.33 1.19
C ALA A 27 -12.07 3.91 0.65
N THR A 28 -11.39 4.73 1.46
CA THR A 28 -10.14 5.41 1.12
C THR A 28 -9.03 5.00 2.10
N ILE A 29 -7.87 4.66 1.54
CA ILE A 29 -6.61 4.43 2.24
C ILE A 29 -5.66 5.59 1.97
N TRP A 30 -4.80 5.90 2.93
CA TRP A 30 -3.77 6.91 2.81
C TRP A 30 -2.40 6.26 2.82
N ILE A 31 -1.66 6.43 1.73
CA ILE A 31 -0.32 5.89 1.56
C ILE A 31 0.65 7.02 1.81
N ARG A 32 1.57 6.84 2.75
CA ARG A 32 2.68 7.77 2.98
C ARG A 32 3.96 7.18 2.42
N LEU A 33 4.67 7.99 1.63
CA LEU A 33 6.01 7.67 1.16
C LEU A 33 7.06 8.31 2.07
N ASP A 34 8.25 7.71 2.07
CA ASP A 34 9.45 8.25 2.73
C ASP A 34 9.85 9.64 2.21
N THR A 35 9.53 9.93 0.94
CA THR A 35 9.73 11.25 0.32
C THR A 35 8.91 12.37 0.95
N GLY A 36 7.92 12.02 1.79
CA GLY A 36 6.95 12.95 2.36
C GLY A 36 5.64 13.05 1.57
N ASP A 37 5.55 12.39 0.41
CA ASP A 37 4.35 12.36 -0.40
C ASP A 37 3.23 11.53 0.27
N LYS A 38 2.00 12.03 0.15
CA LYS A 38 0.81 11.37 0.68
C LYS A 38 -0.22 11.18 -0.42
N TYR A 39 -0.58 9.92 -0.67
CA TYR A 39 -1.57 9.55 -1.67
C TYR A 39 -2.86 9.06 -1.01
N ALA A 40 -4.00 9.57 -1.47
CA ALA A 40 -5.31 9.06 -1.11
C ALA A 40 -5.79 8.12 -2.23
N ARG A 41 -5.98 6.84 -1.93
CA ARG A 41 -6.43 5.85 -2.91
C ARG A 41 -7.58 5.04 -2.39
N SER A 42 -8.33 4.40 -3.27
CA SER A 42 -9.42 3.53 -2.85
C SER A 42 -8.90 2.28 -2.13
N ALA A 43 -9.59 1.86 -1.08
CA ALA A 43 -9.29 0.67 -0.29
C ALA A 43 -9.32 -0.64 -1.11
N LYS A 44 -9.95 -0.64 -2.29
CA LYS A 44 -9.85 -1.77 -3.25
C LYS A 44 -8.41 -2.11 -3.64
N TYR A 45 -7.51 -1.13 -3.66
CA TYR A 45 -6.10 -1.34 -4.00
C TYR A 45 -5.26 -1.78 -2.81
N LEU A 46 -5.77 -1.69 -1.57
CA LEU A 46 -5.05 -2.07 -0.36
C LEU A 46 -4.48 -3.49 -0.45
N LYS A 47 -5.31 -4.43 -0.91
CA LYS A 47 -4.92 -5.85 -1.02
C LYS A 47 -3.77 -6.05 -2.02
N ASP A 48 -3.77 -5.31 -3.12
CA ASP A 48 -2.73 -5.40 -4.14
C ASP A 48 -1.42 -4.76 -3.66
N ILE A 49 -1.52 -3.61 -2.99
CA ILE A 49 -0.39 -2.92 -2.36
C ILE A 49 0.25 -3.81 -1.29
N LEU A 50 -0.53 -4.41 -0.38
CA LEU A 50 -0.02 -5.31 0.65
C LEU A 50 0.62 -6.58 0.07
N LYS A 51 0.02 -7.14 -0.98
CA LYS A 51 0.59 -8.29 -1.71
C LYS A 51 1.93 -7.93 -2.35
N THR A 52 2.01 -6.73 -2.94
CA THR A 52 3.21 -6.19 -3.59
C THR A 52 4.32 -5.87 -2.59
N LEU A 53 3.98 -5.33 -1.42
CA LEU A 53 4.91 -5.09 -0.30
C LEU A 53 5.45 -6.39 0.33
N GLY A 54 5.02 -7.56 -0.14
CA GLY A 54 5.44 -8.82 0.44
C GLY A 54 4.91 -9.01 1.84
N CYS A 55 3.81 -8.35 2.22
CA CYS A 55 3.05 -8.63 3.43
C CYS A 55 2.32 -9.98 3.25
N ARG A 56 3.10 -11.05 3.04
CA ARG A 56 2.73 -12.40 3.43
C ARG A 56 2.45 -12.27 4.92
N LYS A 57 1.20 -12.49 5.31
CA LYS A 57 0.86 -12.74 6.70
C LYS A 57 1.95 -13.65 7.27
N ALA A 58 2.49 -13.27 8.41
CA ALA A 58 3.22 -14.19 9.28
C ALA A 58 2.23 -15.29 9.71
N GLU A 59 1.93 -16.20 8.80
CA GLU A 59 1.37 -17.52 9.04
C GLU A 59 2.46 -18.51 8.60
N GLN A 60 3.57 -18.50 9.31
CA GLN A 60 4.32 -19.72 9.58
C GLN A 60 4.30 -19.89 11.09
N ASN A 61 3.12 -20.30 11.56
CA ASN A 61 2.98 -21.03 12.80
C ASN A 61 3.18 -22.51 12.45
N GLU A 62 4.38 -23.04 12.69
CA GLU A 62 4.63 -24.41 13.19
C GLU A 62 6.06 -24.47 13.75
#